data_AF-B1KAL6-F1
#
_entry.id   AF-B1KAL6-F1
#
_cell.length_a   1.000
_cell.length_b   1.000
_cell.length_c   1.000
_cell.angle_alpha   90.00
_cell.angle_beta   90.00
_cell.angle_gamma   90.00
#
_symmetry.space_group_name_H-M   'P 1'
#
loop_
_entity.id
_entity.type
_entity.pdbx_description
1 polymer ?
#
loop_
_entity_poly.entity_id
_entity_poly.type
_entity_poly.pdbx_seq_one_letter_code
_entity_poly.pdbx_strand_id
1 'polypeptide(L)'
;MPALLLALFPSTTHADAGELGGIAMAAFTFASAVWVLLTLVVFAWFLRRMPLLKRLAWTVLFFCLPVLTLGGELLTEYALGGYRGRDEVTTKPLVVLGATFPPGSHAVYDGEGGFFGWGAKRTLQSIHAPQSVLLGNVPIDGLIFIPESCCDRARAEVTAGTVIDGWPCGETNFDLTPAGPAIRSCFLAAPVTSHGKEWPAGSFVEIAEALTPEKAK
;
A
#
# COMPACT_ATOMS: atom_id res chain seq x y z
N MET A 1 -15.40 -17.89 -28.07
CA MET A 1 -14.40 -18.11 -26.99
C MET A 1 -13.16 -17.18 -27.06
N PRO A 2 -13.25 -15.88 -27.42
CA PRO A 2 -12.16 -14.93 -27.16
C PRO A 2 -12.38 -14.02 -25.93
N ALA A 3 -13.60 -14.03 -25.35
CA ALA A 3 -13.97 -13.10 -24.26
C ALA A 3 -13.27 -13.39 -22.91
N LEU A 4 -12.75 -14.60 -22.70
CA LEU A 4 -12.16 -15.01 -21.42
C LEU A 4 -10.71 -14.54 -21.24
N LEU A 5 -10.00 -14.21 -22.33
CA LEU A 5 -8.63 -13.68 -22.25
C LEU A 5 -8.59 -12.16 -21.98
N LEU A 6 -9.68 -11.44 -22.28
CA LEU A 6 -9.79 -10.00 -22.01
C LEU A 6 -10.08 -9.68 -20.53
N ALA A 7 -10.48 -10.68 -19.73
CA ALA A 7 -10.75 -10.51 -18.30
C ALA A 7 -9.50 -10.59 -17.41
N LEU A 8 -8.32 -10.90 -17.98
CA LEU A 8 -7.05 -11.00 -17.26
C LEU A 8 -6.22 -9.70 -17.28
N PHE A 9 -6.65 -8.69 -18.03
CA PHE A 9 -5.98 -7.40 -18.03
C PHE A 9 -6.69 -6.47 -17.03
N PRO A 10 -6.03 -6.02 -15.95
CA PRO A 10 -6.59 -4.98 -15.11
C PRO A 10 -6.82 -3.77 -16.00
N SER A 11 -8.05 -3.26 -15.98
CA SER A 11 -8.50 -2.06 -16.68
C SER A 11 -7.66 -0.87 -16.23
N THR A 12 -6.55 -0.63 -16.92
CA THR A 12 -5.75 0.58 -16.80
C THR A 12 -6.62 1.74 -17.29
N THR A 13 -6.82 2.71 -16.41
CA THR A 13 -7.57 3.94 -16.68
C THR A 13 -7.01 4.64 -17.92
N HIS A 14 -7.86 4.83 -18.92
CA HIS A 14 -7.55 5.34 -20.27
C HIS A 14 -6.95 6.76 -20.33
N ALA A 15 -6.74 7.45 -19.21
CA ALA A 15 -6.43 8.88 -19.19
C ALA A 15 -4.95 9.22 -19.46
N ASP A 16 -3.99 8.34 -19.16
CA ASP A 16 -2.54 8.62 -19.33
C ASP A 16 -1.81 7.70 -20.32
N ALA A 17 -2.52 6.78 -20.98
CA ALA A 17 -1.90 5.75 -21.82
C ALA A 17 -1.84 6.09 -23.33
N GLY A 18 -2.15 7.33 -23.73
CA GLY A 18 -2.31 7.72 -25.13
C GLY A 18 -1.06 7.50 -26.01
N GLU A 19 0.13 7.74 -25.46
CA GLU A 19 1.40 7.62 -26.20
C GLU A 19 2.15 6.32 -25.88
N LEU A 20 2.14 5.91 -24.60
CA LEU A 20 2.77 4.67 -24.14
C LEU A 20 2.05 3.40 -24.63
N GLY A 21 0.73 3.45 -24.78
CA GLY A 21 -0.07 2.33 -25.27
C GLY A 21 0.24 1.98 -26.72
N GLY A 22 0.47 2.99 -27.58
CA GLY A 22 0.81 2.79 -28.98
C GLY A 22 2.19 2.11 -29.17
N ILE A 23 3.19 2.56 -28.41
CA ILE A 23 4.54 2.00 -28.42
C ILE A 23 4.54 0.57 -27.89
N ALA A 24 3.82 0.30 -26.79
CA ALA A 24 3.69 -1.04 -26.24
C ALA A 24 3.02 -2.02 -27.22
N MET A 25 1.97 -1.58 -27.91
CA MET A 25 1.28 -2.39 -28.93
C MET A 25 2.17 -2.66 -30.16
N ALA A 26 2.92 -1.66 -30.62
CA ALA A 26 3.88 -1.84 -31.71
C ALA A 26 5.02 -2.80 -31.34
N ALA A 27 5.56 -2.69 -30.13
CA ALA A 27 6.58 -3.61 -29.62
C ALA A 27 6.04 -5.04 -29.49
N PHE A 28 4.82 -5.21 -28.97
CA PHE A 28 4.17 -6.51 -28.84
C PHE A 28 3.92 -7.17 -30.19
N THR A 29 3.39 -6.42 -31.17
CA THR A 29 3.16 -6.94 -32.53
C THR A 29 4.46 -7.34 -33.21
N PHE A 30 5.51 -6.52 -33.14
CA PHE A 30 6.82 -6.87 -33.69
C PHE A 30 7.42 -8.11 -33.02
N ALA A 31 7.40 -8.17 -31.69
CA ALA A 31 7.89 -9.33 -30.93
C ALA A 31 7.13 -10.61 -31.28
N SER A 32 5.80 -10.52 -31.42
CA SER A 32 4.96 -11.67 -31.81
C SER A 32 5.26 -12.16 -33.22
N ALA A 33 5.48 -11.25 -34.18
CA ALA A 33 5.83 -11.60 -35.56
C ALA A 33 7.20 -12.29 -35.62
N VAL A 34 8.20 -11.74 -34.91
CA VAL A 34 9.54 -12.34 -34.78
C VAL A 34 9.44 -13.73 -34.15
N TRP A 35 8.62 -13.89 -33.10
CA TRP A 35 8.43 -15.18 -32.44
C TRP A 35 7.82 -16.23 -33.37
N VAL A 36 6.78 -15.86 -34.13
CA VAL A 36 6.15 -16.75 -35.12
C VAL A 36 7.15 -17.19 -36.18
N LEU A 37 7.95 -16.26 -36.73
CA LEU A 37 9.02 -16.60 -37.67
C LEU A 37 10.03 -17.57 -37.06
N LEU A 38 10.44 -17.34 -35.82
CA LEU A 38 11.39 -18.19 -35.12
C LEU A 38 10.80 -19.59 -34.85
N THR A 39 9.52 -19.69 -34.49
CA THR A 39 8.82 -20.98 -34.33
C THR A 39 8.80 -21.77 -35.64
N LEU A 40 8.55 -21.10 -36.78
CA LEU A 40 8.54 -21.72 -38.11
C LEU A 40 9.94 -22.22 -38.51
N VAL A 41 10.98 -21.43 -38.23
CA VAL A 41 12.38 -21.82 -38.49
C VAL A 41 12.77 -23.03 -37.64
N VAL A 42 12.48 -23.04 -36.34
CA VAL A 42 12.76 -24.19 -35.45
C VAL A 42 11.99 -25.44 -35.92
N PHE A 43 10.72 -25.29 -36.29
CA PHE A 43 9.92 -26.39 -36.82
C PHE A 43 10.43 -26.93 -38.15
N ALA A 44 10.85 -26.05 -39.05
CA ALA A 44 11.32 -26.41 -40.38
C ALA A 44 12.75 -26.96 -40.35
N TRP A 45 13.61 -26.52 -39.44
CA TRP A 45 15.03 -26.87 -39.47
C TRP A 45 15.42 -27.93 -38.44
N PHE A 46 15.03 -27.75 -37.18
CA PHE A 46 15.46 -28.63 -36.07
C PHE A 46 14.61 -29.88 -35.91
N LEU A 47 13.30 -29.79 -36.19
CA LEU A 47 12.37 -30.89 -35.92
C LEU A 47 12.15 -31.84 -37.12
N ARG A 48 12.85 -31.64 -38.25
CA ARG A 48 12.71 -32.46 -39.47
C ARG A 48 13.03 -33.94 -39.27
N ARG A 49 13.90 -34.28 -38.32
CA ARG A 49 14.32 -35.67 -38.04
C ARG A 49 13.48 -36.36 -36.96
N MET A 50 12.48 -35.69 -36.40
CA MET A 50 11.64 -36.24 -35.34
C MET A 50 10.33 -36.82 -35.87
N PRO A 51 9.74 -37.82 -35.17
CA PRO A 51 8.40 -38.30 -35.50
C PRO A 51 7.37 -37.19 -35.35
N LEU A 52 6.37 -37.20 -36.24
CA LEU A 52 5.42 -36.11 -36.48
C LEU A 52 4.67 -35.67 -35.21
N LEU A 53 4.35 -36.63 -34.32
CA LEU A 53 3.67 -36.40 -33.05
C LEU A 53 4.53 -35.63 -32.04
N LYS A 54 5.82 -35.97 -31.94
CA LYS A 54 6.78 -35.21 -31.11
C LYS A 54 7.00 -33.82 -31.70
N ARG A 55 7.12 -33.73 -33.02
CA ARG A 55 7.29 -32.45 -33.72
C ARG A 55 6.14 -31.49 -33.44
N LEU A 56 4.88 -31.96 -33.50
CA LEU A 56 3.69 -31.17 -33.14
C LEU A 56 3.71 -30.74 -31.67
N ALA A 57 3.99 -31.66 -30.74
CA ALA A 57 4.03 -31.35 -29.32
C ALA A 57 5.07 -30.28 -28.97
N TRP A 58 6.29 -30.37 -29.52
CA TRP A 58 7.35 -29.39 -29.31
C TRP A 58 7.01 -28.02 -29.92
N THR A 59 6.36 -27.98 -31.10
CA THR A 59 5.90 -26.70 -31.65
C THR A 59 4.81 -26.05 -30.84
N VAL A 60 3.84 -26.83 -30.35
CA VAL A 60 2.78 -26.28 -29.50
C VAL A 60 3.39 -25.74 -28.21
N LEU A 61 4.31 -26.49 -27.59
CA LEU A 61 5.02 -26.04 -26.40
C LEU A 61 5.82 -24.74 -26.66
N PHE A 62 6.57 -24.67 -27.76
CA PHE A 62 7.37 -23.49 -28.12
C PHE A 62 6.49 -22.29 -28.48
N PHE A 63 5.36 -22.52 -29.14
CA PHE A 63 4.38 -21.48 -29.45
C PHE A 63 3.71 -20.94 -28.17
N CYS A 64 3.38 -21.82 -27.22
CA CYS A 64 2.80 -21.45 -25.93
C CYS A 64 3.82 -20.90 -24.93
N LEU A 65 5.13 -21.11 -25.15
CA LEU A 65 6.19 -20.72 -24.22
C LEU A 65 6.10 -19.26 -23.76
N PRO A 66 5.89 -18.25 -24.63
CA PRO A 66 5.81 -16.84 -24.18
C PRO A 66 4.61 -16.58 -23.29
N VAL A 67 3.48 -17.23 -23.59
CA VAL A 67 2.26 -17.12 -22.78
C VAL A 67 2.46 -17.81 -21.44
N LEU A 68 3.14 -18.96 -21.41
CA LEU A 68 3.47 -19.67 -20.17
C LEU A 68 4.48 -18.91 -19.31
N THR A 69 5.48 -18.24 -19.91
CA THR A 69 6.43 -17.41 -19.17
C THR A 69 5.75 -16.16 -18.63
N LEU A 70 4.95 -15.47 -19.45
CA LEU A 70 4.19 -14.29 -18.99
C LEU A 70 3.17 -14.66 -17.92
N GLY A 71 2.41 -15.73 -18.13
CA GLY A 71 1.45 -16.25 -17.16
C GLY A 71 2.15 -16.74 -15.88
N GLY A 72 3.34 -17.33 -16.01
CA GLY A 72 4.18 -17.72 -14.89
C GLY A 72 4.62 -16.53 -14.05
N GLU A 73 5.17 -15.48 -14.69
CA GLU A 73 5.59 -14.24 -14.02
C GLU A 73 4.41 -13.55 -13.32
N LEU A 74 3.27 -13.39 -14.01
CA LEU A 74 2.06 -12.81 -13.41
C LEU A 74 1.53 -13.66 -12.25
N LEU A 75 1.58 -14.98 -12.37
CA LEU A 75 1.15 -15.88 -11.30
C LEU A 75 2.14 -15.87 -10.13
N THR A 76 3.44 -15.69 -10.38
CA THR A 76 4.43 -15.50 -9.31
C THR A 76 4.26 -14.15 -8.63
N GLU A 77 4.01 -13.07 -9.37
CA GLU A 77 3.69 -11.77 -8.77
C GLU A 77 2.39 -11.84 -7.97
N TYR A 78 1.39 -12.56 -8.43
CA TYR A 78 0.14 -12.71 -7.69
C TYR A 78 0.26 -13.65 -6.48
N ALA A 79 0.97 -14.77 -6.64
CA ALA A 79 1.12 -15.76 -5.59
C ALA A 79 2.15 -15.35 -4.55
N LEU A 80 3.25 -14.69 -4.95
CA LEU A 80 4.32 -14.27 -4.05
C LEU A 80 4.23 -12.78 -3.69
N GLY A 81 3.46 -12.02 -4.46
CA GLY A 81 3.19 -10.62 -4.15
C GLY A 81 2.36 -10.51 -2.88
N GLY A 82 2.74 -9.50 -2.11
CA GLY A 82 1.98 -9.07 -0.97
C GLY A 82 0.60 -8.53 -1.36
N TYR A 83 -0.23 -8.32 -0.35
CA TYR A 83 -1.44 -7.51 -0.49
C TYR A 83 -1.24 -6.18 0.22
N ARG A 84 -1.87 -5.13 -0.30
CA ARG A 84 -1.90 -3.81 0.32
C ARG A 84 -3.33 -3.44 0.71
N GLY A 85 -3.48 -2.84 1.88
CA GLY A 85 -4.72 -2.21 2.29
C GLY A 85 -5.86 -3.19 2.59
N ARG A 86 -5.58 -4.38 3.13
CA ARG A 86 -6.64 -5.32 3.49
C ARG A 86 -7.33 -4.84 4.76
N ASP A 87 -8.55 -4.35 4.61
CA ASP A 87 -9.41 -3.97 5.73
C ASP A 87 -9.98 -5.21 6.43
N GLU A 88 -9.79 -5.29 7.74
CA GLU A 88 -10.33 -6.33 8.61
C GLU A 88 -11.04 -5.69 9.81
N VAL A 89 -12.28 -6.08 10.07
CA VAL A 89 -13.01 -5.63 11.26
C VAL A 89 -12.59 -6.48 12.46
N THR A 90 -12.10 -5.81 13.50
CA THR A 90 -11.64 -6.44 14.73
C THR A 90 -12.81 -7.11 15.48
N THR A 91 -12.65 -8.39 15.83
CA THR A 91 -13.64 -9.14 16.62
C THR A 91 -13.38 -9.10 18.12
N LYS A 92 -12.15 -8.75 18.51
CA LYS A 92 -11.66 -8.65 19.88
C LYS A 92 -11.01 -7.30 20.08
N PRO A 93 -10.95 -6.78 21.33
CA PRO A 93 -10.24 -5.55 21.59
C PRO A 93 -8.77 -5.71 21.21
N LEU A 94 -8.21 -4.69 20.55
CA LEU A 94 -6.82 -4.68 20.11
C LEU A 94 -6.09 -3.54 20.83
N VAL A 95 -4.99 -3.86 21.50
CA VAL A 95 -4.14 -2.84 22.14
C VAL A 95 -3.00 -2.49 21.20
N VAL A 96 -2.92 -1.22 20.82
CA VAL A 96 -1.94 -0.70 19.88
C VAL A 96 -1.34 0.58 20.44
N LEU A 97 -0.01 0.62 20.63
CA LEU A 97 0.72 1.76 21.21
C LEU A 97 0.13 2.27 22.55
N GLY A 98 -0.43 1.36 23.36
CA GLY A 98 -1.06 1.70 24.64
C GLY A 98 -2.52 2.16 24.55
N ALA A 99 -3.04 2.44 23.35
CA ALA A 99 -4.46 2.68 23.13
C ALA A 99 -5.21 1.35 22.97
N THR A 100 -6.39 1.23 23.57
CA THR A 100 -7.25 0.04 23.46
C THR A 100 -8.40 0.30 22.50
N PHE A 101 -8.38 -0.38 21.36
CA PHE A 101 -9.42 -0.31 20.34
C PHE A 101 -10.54 -1.31 20.63
N PRO A 102 -11.81 -0.89 20.70
CA PRO A 102 -12.92 -1.80 20.96
C PRO A 102 -13.17 -2.74 19.76
N PRO A 103 -13.87 -3.87 19.98
CA PRO A 103 -14.34 -4.70 18.87
C PRO A 103 -15.24 -3.89 17.92
N GLY A 104 -15.14 -4.15 16.62
CA GLY A 104 -15.78 -3.36 15.58
C GLY A 104 -14.90 -2.25 15.01
N SER A 105 -13.65 -2.11 15.47
CA SER A 105 -12.66 -1.21 14.86
C SER A 105 -12.16 -1.77 13.53
N HIS A 106 -11.94 -0.90 12.55
CA HIS A 106 -11.41 -1.24 11.23
C HIS A 106 -9.89 -1.21 11.26
N ALA A 107 -9.24 -2.34 11.02
CA ALA A 107 -7.80 -2.46 11.00
C ALA A 107 -7.32 -2.79 9.58
N VAL A 108 -6.46 -1.95 9.03
CA VAL A 108 -5.90 -2.13 7.70
C VAL A 108 -4.53 -2.77 7.82
N TYR A 109 -4.35 -3.89 7.13
CA TYR A 109 -3.09 -4.62 7.11
C TYR A 109 -2.50 -4.67 5.70
N ASP A 110 -1.19 -4.54 5.65
CA ASP A 110 -0.40 -4.99 4.52
C ASP A 110 0.17 -6.37 4.82
N GLY A 111 0.26 -7.21 3.80
CA GLY A 111 0.90 -8.51 3.89
C GLY A 111 2.05 -8.55 2.90
N GLU A 112 3.27 -8.86 3.36
CA GLU A 112 4.41 -9.07 2.48
C GLU A 112 4.80 -10.55 2.42
N GLY A 113 5.08 -11.03 1.20
CA GLY A 113 5.46 -12.40 0.92
C GLY A 113 4.34 -13.42 1.14
N GLY A 114 4.74 -14.70 1.25
CA GLY A 114 3.81 -15.83 1.36
C GLY A 114 3.38 -16.37 -0.01
N PHE A 115 2.79 -17.57 -0.03
CA PHE A 115 2.25 -18.19 -1.26
C PHE A 115 0.74 -18.03 -1.26
N PHE A 116 0.19 -17.24 -2.20
CA PHE A 116 -1.19 -16.75 -2.21
C PHE A 116 -1.59 -16.09 -0.88
N GLY A 117 -0.67 -15.33 -0.27
CA GLY A 117 -0.87 -14.72 1.04
C GLY A 117 -0.81 -15.69 2.24
N TRP A 118 -0.60 -16.99 2.01
CA TRP A 118 -0.35 -17.95 3.08
C TRP A 118 1.07 -17.76 3.64
N GLY A 119 1.17 -17.57 4.95
CA GLY A 119 2.44 -17.25 5.60
C GLY A 119 2.94 -15.83 5.34
N ALA A 120 2.11 -14.96 4.73
CA ALA A 120 2.45 -13.55 4.57
C ALA A 120 2.66 -12.89 5.94
N LYS A 121 3.75 -12.13 6.06
CA LYS A 121 3.99 -11.32 7.25
C LYS A 121 3.03 -10.15 7.22
N ARG A 122 2.13 -10.09 8.20
CA ARG A 122 1.14 -9.01 8.32
C ARG A 122 1.73 -7.85 9.09
N THR A 123 1.59 -6.65 8.56
CA THR A 123 1.96 -5.38 9.21
C THR A 123 0.72 -4.51 9.28
N LEU A 124 0.39 -4.05 10.49
CA LEU A 124 -0.72 -3.13 10.70
C LEU A 124 -0.33 -1.76 10.13
N GLN A 125 -1.14 -1.24 9.20
CA GLN A 125 -0.94 0.07 8.57
C GLN A 125 -1.83 1.14 9.17
N SER A 126 -3.07 0.81 9.53
CA SER A 126 -3.92 1.74 10.28
C SER A 126 -4.95 1.00 11.10
N ILE A 127 -5.47 1.66 12.12
CA ILE A 127 -6.64 1.20 12.85
C ILE A 127 -7.54 2.38 13.19
N HIS A 128 -8.82 2.24 12.90
CA HIS A 128 -9.85 3.25 13.12
C HIS A 128 -10.94 2.68 14.03
N ALA A 129 -11.22 3.39 15.10
CA ALA A 129 -12.25 3.02 16.05
C ALA A 129 -13.61 3.60 15.62
N PRO A 130 -14.73 2.90 15.86
CA PRO A 130 -16.07 3.45 15.63
C PRO A 130 -16.44 4.54 16.65
N GLN A 131 -15.71 4.61 17.76
CA GLN A 131 -15.87 5.58 18.84
C GLN A 131 -14.48 6.03 19.29
N SER A 132 -14.36 7.27 19.75
CA SER A 132 -13.07 7.81 20.19
C SER A 132 -12.46 6.97 21.31
N VAL A 133 -11.17 6.67 21.17
CA VAL A 133 -10.36 5.92 22.13
C VAL A 133 -9.26 6.81 22.68
N LEU A 134 -8.74 6.46 23.86
CA LEU A 134 -7.72 7.26 24.51
C LEU A 134 -6.32 6.74 24.17
N LEU A 135 -5.48 7.62 23.62
CA LEU A 135 -4.03 7.47 23.58
C LEU A 135 -3.43 8.30 24.70
N GLY A 136 -3.16 7.66 25.84
CA GLY A 136 -2.84 8.38 27.07
C GLY A 136 -4.01 9.25 27.52
N ASN A 137 -3.86 10.57 27.41
CA ASN A 137 -4.90 11.56 27.75
C ASN A 137 -5.58 12.19 26.52
N VAL A 138 -5.20 11.77 25.31
CA VAL A 138 -5.70 12.36 24.07
C VAL A 138 -6.77 11.46 23.45
N PRO A 139 -7.98 11.97 23.16
CA PRO A 139 -8.99 11.24 22.40
C PRO A 139 -8.60 11.19 20.92
N ILE A 140 -8.53 9.98 20.38
CA ILE A 140 -8.19 9.69 18.99
C ILE A 140 -9.28 8.83 18.36
N ASP A 141 -9.49 9.02 17.06
CA ASP A 141 -10.39 8.22 16.24
C ASP A 141 -9.62 7.09 15.54
N GLY A 142 -8.32 7.25 15.34
CA GLY A 142 -7.48 6.22 14.71
C GLY A 142 -5.97 6.43 14.83
N LEU A 143 -5.23 5.39 14.48
CA LEU A 143 -3.77 5.39 14.36
C LEU A 143 -3.37 5.02 12.93
N ILE A 144 -2.37 5.73 12.40
CA ILE A 144 -1.76 5.47 11.10
C ILE A 144 -0.29 5.13 11.35
N PHE A 145 0.14 3.98 10.83
CA PHE A 145 1.52 3.51 10.88
C PHE A 145 2.17 3.82 9.56
N ILE A 146 3.25 4.60 9.60
CA ILE A 146 4.11 4.80 8.43
C ILE A 146 5.30 3.86 8.61
N PRO A 147 5.75 3.11 7.61
CA PRO A 147 6.90 2.21 7.73
C PRO A 147 8.19 2.89 8.22
N GLU A 148 8.28 4.22 8.11
CA GLU A 148 9.39 5.05 8.60
C GLU A 148 9.22 5.52 10.07
N SER A 149 8.03 5.35 10.67
CA SER A 149 7.77 5.64 12.08
C SER A 149 8.28 4.50 12.97
N CYS A 150 9.59 4.46 13.18
CA CYS A 150 10.23 3.54 14.10
C CYS A 150 10.02 3.99 15.56
N CYS A 151 9.40 3.06 16.31
CA CYS A 151 9.26 2.86 17.76
C CYS A 151 8.68 3.98 18.63
N ASP A 152 9.18 5.21 18.51
CA ASP A 152 8.85 6.28 19.45
C ASP A 152 7.90 7.31 18.84
N ARG A 153 7.26 6.98 17.71
CA ARG A 153 6.39 7.90 16.97
C ARG A 153 5.08 7.25 16.58
N ALA A 154 4.00 8.00 16.77
CA ALA A 154 2.66 7.60 16.37
C ALA A 154 2.02 8.72 15.56
N ARG A 155 1.49 8.42 14.38
CA ARG A 155 0.58 9.31 13.68
C ARG A 155 -0.84 8.92 14.09
N ALA A 156 -1.62 9.87 14.58
CA ALA A 156 -2.97 9.63 15.05
C ALA A 156 -3.93 10.65 14.46
N GLU A 157 -5.14 10.17 14.17
CA GLU A 157 -6.28 11.01 13.86
C GLU A 157 -6.95 11.37 15.18
N VAL A 158 -6.88 12.64 15.57
CA VAL A 158 -7.45 13.15 16.82
C VAL A 158 -8.93 13.42 16.61
N THR A 159 -9.74 13.11 17.62
CA THR A 159 -11.18 13.35 17.57
C THR A 159 -11.49 14.82 17.28
N ALA A 160 -12.44 15.06 16.38
CA ALA A 160 -12.81 16.41 15.96
C ALA A 160 -13.17 17.33 17.15
N GLY A 161 -12.64 18.55 17.14
CA GLY A 161 -12.86 19.55 18.21
C GLY A 161 -11.96 19.39 19.43
N THR A 162 -11.05 18.42 19.44
CA THR A 162 -10.06 18.28 20.50
C THR A 162 -8.99 19.36 20.38
N VAL A 163 -8.65 19.97 21.52
CA VAL A 163 -7.55 20.92 21.64
C VAL A 163 -6.47 20.30 22.51
N ILE A 164 -5.25 20.20 21.99
CA ILE A 164 -4.12 19.61 22.70
C ILE A 164 -3.03 20.68 22.80
N ASP A 165 -2.57 21.00 24.01
CA ASP A 165 -1.61 22.07 24.28
C ASP A 165 -1.97 23.43 23.65
N GLY A 166 -3.28 23.72 23.56
CA GLY A 166 -3.80 24.96 22.95
C GLY A 166 -3.94 24.92 21.43
N TRP A 167 -3.59 23.81 20.77
CA TRP A 167 -3.69 23.64 19.32
C TRP A 167 -4.91 22.77 18.94
N PRO A 168 -5.82 23.26 18.08
CA PRO A 168 -6.95 22.48 17.57
C PRO A 168 -6.48 21.53 16.48
N CYS A 169 -6.10 20.33 16.90
CA CYS A 169 -5.44 19.36 16.04
C CYS A 169 -6.43 18.36 15.44
N GLY A 170 -6.28 18.10 14.13
CA GLY A 170 -6.94 16.99 13.44
C GLY A 170 -6.00 15.80 13.33
N GLU A 171 -5.10 15.84 12.36
CA GLU A 171 -4.08 14.81 12.21
C GLU A 171 -2.78 15.21 12.92
N THR A 172 -2.27 14.35 13.79
CA THR A 172 -1.18 14.71 14.71
C THR A 172 -0.12 13.63 14.76
N ASN A 173 1.14 14.03 14.79
CA ASN A 173 2.26 13.15 15.10
C ASN A 173 2.65 13.33 16.57
N PHE A 174 2.64 12.23 17.29
CA PHE A 174 3.05 12.13 18.69
C PHE A 174 4.42 11.46 18.78
N ASP A 175 5.27 11.98 19.66
CA ASP A 175 6.40 11.24 20.20
C ASP A 175 5.93 10.48 21.45
N LEU A 176 6.13 9.16 21.47
CA LEU A 176 5.74 8.28 22.56
C LEU A 176 6.83 8.28 23.62
N THR A 177 6.64 9.05 24.70
CA THR A 177 7.57 9.08 25.82
C THR A 177 7.03 8.25 27.00
N PRO A 178 7.88 7.84 27.96
CA PRO A 178 7.42 7.18 29.18
C PRO A 178 6.45 8.03 30.03
N ALA A 179 6.46 9.35 29.86
CA ALA A 179 5.55 10.26 30.55
C ALA A 179 4.18 10.39 29.86
N GLY A 180 4.05 9.90 28.63
CA GLY A 180 2.86 10.01 27.79
C GLY A 180 3.17 10.47 26.36
N PRO A 181 2.16 10.51 25.48
CA PRO A 181 2.32 11.02 24.12
C PRO A 181 2.52 12.54 24.14
N ALA A 182 3.64 13.01 23.60
CA ALA A 182 3.95 14.42 23.43
C ALA A 182 3.68 14.83 21.97
N ILE A 183 3.00 15.96 21.74
CA ILE A 183 2.76 16.44 20.38
C ILE A 183 4.09 16.90 19.78
N ARG A 184 4.40 16.40 18.59
CA ARG A 184 5.54 16.86 17.80
C ARG A 184 5.10 17.79 16.67
N SER A 185 4.06 17.40 15.95
CA SER A 185 3.50 18.21 14.88
C SER A 185 2.02 17.91 14.69
N CYS A 186 1.30 18.89 14.16
CA CYS A 186 -0.13 18.85 14.08
C CYS A 186 -0.63 19.56 12.83
N PHE A 187 -1.62 18.97 12.18
CA PHE A 187 -2.40 19.59 11.13
C PHE A 187 -3.62 20.27 11.75
N LEU A 188 -3.72 21.59 11.58
CA LEU A 188 -4.74 22.38 12.24
C LEU A 188 -6.12 22.12 11.64
N ALA A 189 -7.05 21.65 12.48
CA ALA A 189 -8.45 21.44 12.10
C ALA A 189 -9.25 22.75 12.10
N ALA A 190 -8.81 23.75 12.89
CA ALA A 190 -9.44 25.05 13.01
C ALA A 190 -8.36 26.16 13.02
N PRO A 191 -8.70 27.40 12.60
CA PRO A 191 -7.75 28.50 12.67
C PRO A 191 -7.42 28.84 14.12
N VAL A 192 -6.18 29.24 14.39
CA VAL A 192 -5.72 29.61 15.74
C VAL A 192 -4.74 30.76 15.70
N THR A 193 -4.84 31.68 16.65
CA THR A 193 -3.88 32.76 16.84
C THR A 193 -2.88 32.35 17.91
N SER A 194 -1.61 32.21 17.55
CA SER A 194 -0.53 31.86 18.48
C SER A 194 0.64 32.83 18.30
N HIS A 195 1.14 33.39 19.42
CA HIS A 195 2.20 34.40 19.43
C HIS A 195 1.94 35.62 18.52
N GLY A 196 0.69 36.07 18.42
CA GLY A 196 0.30 37.21 17.57
C GLY A 196 0.29 36.90 16.06
N LYS A 197 0.54 35.65 15.67
CA LYS A 197 0.42 35.16 14.29
C LYS A 197 -0.84 34.31 14.16
N GLU A 198 -1.63 34.60 13.13
CA GLU A 198 -2.79 33.79 12.77
C GLU A 198 -2.37 32.61 11.90
N TRP A 199 -2.79 31.41 12.30
CA TRP A 199 -2.58 30.17 11.57
C TRP A 199 -3.92 29.70 11.00
N PRO A 200 -4.05 29.58 9.67
CA PRO A 200 -5.30 29.13 9.07
C PRO A 200 -5.52 27.63 9.32
N ALA A 201 -6.78 27.20 9.25
CA ALA A 201 -7.10 25.78 9.19
C ALA A 201 -6.40 25.13 7.97
N GLY A 202 -5.96 23.90 8.14
CA GLY A 202 -5.20 23.17 7.12
C GLY A 202 -3.72 23.52 7.07
N SER A 203 -3.22 24.35 7.99
CA SER A 203 -1.78 24.55 8.13
C SER A 203 -1.14 23.44 8.96
N PHE A 204 0.07 23.04 8.55
CA PHE A 204 0.91 22.10 9.29
C PHE A 204 1.85 22.88 10.20
N VAL A 205 1.84 22.55 11.50
CA VAL A 205 2.67 23.22 12.51
C VAL A 205 3.55 22.17 13.19
N GLU A 206 4.86 22.42 13.21
CA GLU A 206 5.80 21.69 14.06
C GLU A 206 5.87 22.38 15.42
N ILE A 207 5.54 21.64 16.47
CA ILE A 207 5.40 22.14 17.85
C ILE A 207 6.65 21.81 18.68
N ALA A 208 7.66 21.17 18.08
CA ALA A 208 8.88 20.71 18.73
C ALA A 208 9.81 21.84 19.21
N GLU A 209 9.44 22.57 20.26
CA GLU A 209 10.31 23.10 21.32
C GLU A 209 9.44 23.67 22.47
N ALA A 210 8.94 22.82 23.36
CA ALA A 210 8.51 23.25 24.69
C ALA A 210 8.83 22.16 25.71
N LEU A 211 9.91 22.39 26.46
CA LEU A 211 10.36 21.75 27.72
C LEU A 211 11.77 21.12 27.66
N THR A 212 12.78 21.93 27.34
CA THR A 212 14.02 21.90 28.15
C THR A 212 14.08 23.21 28.95
N PRO A 213 14.11 23.14 30.30
CA PRO A 213 14.19 24.33 31.16
C PRO A 213 15.63 24.88 31.22
N GLU A 214 16.25 25.12 30.05
CA GLU A 214 17.65 25.58 29.98
C GLU A 214 17.85 26.83 29.11
N LYS A 215 16.79 27.36 28.48
CA LYS A 215 16.84 28.65 27.75
C LYS A 215 15.98 29.75 28.38
N ALA A 216 15.86 29.71 29.71
CA ALA A 216 15.44 30.88 30.50
C ALA A 216 16.63 31.34 31.34
N LYS A 217 17.64 31.92 30.69
CA LYS A 217 18.67 32.71 31.35
C LYS A 217 19.17 33.81 30.44
#